data_AF-A0A8T6M0L2-F1
#
_entry.id   AF-A0A8T6M0L2-F1
#
_cell.length_a   1.000
_cell.length_b   1.000
_cell.length_c   1.000
_cell.angle_alpha   90.00
_cell.angle_beta   90.00
_cell.angle_gamma   90.00
#
_symmetry.space_group_name_H-M   'P 1'
#
loop_
_entity.id
_entity.type
_entity.pdbx_description
1 polymer ?
#
loop_
_entity_poly.entity_id
_entity_poly.type
_entity_poly.pdbx_seq_one_letter_code
_entity_poly.pdbx_strand_id
1 'polypeptide(L)' 'MPRSPLVSIVTAAYNEERHIGKFLNSIKGLDYPKNRLETIIVDDGSI' A
#
# COMPACT_ATOMS: atom_id res chain seq x y z
N MET A 1 -11.34 6.01 22.52
CA MET A 1 -11.16 5.85 21.07
C MET A 1 -9.89 5.06 20.81
N PRO A 2 -9.84 4.20 19.79
CA PRO A 2 -8.57 3.59 19.42
C PRO A 2 -7.54 4.67 19.08
N ARG A 3 -6.29 4.49 19.51
CA ARG A 3 -5.21 5.47 19.30
C ARG A 3 -4.88 5.73 17.82
N SER A 4 -5.23 4.79 16.93
CA SER A 4 -4.98 4.88 15.49
C SER A 4 -6.22 4.41 14.71
N PRO A 5 -6.69 5.16 13.68
CA PRO A 5 -7.82 4.76 12.84
C PRO A 5 -7.53 3.51 11.99
N LEU A 6 -8.51 3.04 11.22
CA LEU A 6 -8.26 2.16 10.09
C LEU A 6 -7.80 3.03 8.92
N VAL A 7 -6.71 2.65 8.23
CA VAL A 7 -6.17 3.40 7.09
C VAL A 7 -6.09 2.49 5.86
N SER A 8 -6.62 2.99 4.76
CA SER A 8 -6.58 2.33 3.44
C SER A 8 -5.68 3.13 2.50
N ILE A 9 -4.59 2.52 2.05
CA ILE A 9 -3.71 3.10 1.02
C ILE A 9 -4.16 2.56 -0.33
N VAL A 10 -4.76 3.41 -1.15
CA VAL A 10 -5.18 3.06 -2.52
C VAL A 10 -4.16 3.63 -3.49
N THR A 11 -3.60 2.79 -4.36
CA THR A 11 -2.57 3.21 -5.31
C THR A 11 -2.89 2.65 -6.69
N ALA A 12 -3.10 3.54 -7.66
CA ALA A 12 -3.14 3.18 -9.06
C ALA A 12 -1.70 2.91 -9.54
N ALA A 13 -1.51 1.82 -10.28
CA ALA A 13 -0.23 1.39 -10.82
C ALA A 13 -0.38 1.12 -12.32
N TYR A 14 0.58 1.60 -13.12
CA TYR A 14 0.66 1.35 -14.55
C TYR A 14 2.13 1.15 -14.94
N ASN A 15 2.49 -0.04 -15.40
CA ASN A 15 3.86 -0.45 -15.75
C ASN A 15 4.88 -0.25 -14.61
N GLU A 16 4.44 -0.40 -13.36
CA GLU A 16 5.23 -0.15 -12.15
C GLU A 16 6.08 -1.35 -11.69
N GLU A 17 6.31 -2.37 -12.52
CA GLU A 17 7.03 -3.61 -12.14
C GLU A 17 8.38 -3.33 -11.45
N ARG A 18 9.09 -2.30 -11.91
CA ARG A 18 10.40 -1.90 -11.39
C ARG A 18 10.35 -1.26 -10.00
N HIS A 19 9.22 -0.68 -9.60
CA HIS A 19 9.11 0.11 -8.37
C HIS A 19 8.09 -0.44 -7.37
N ILE A 20 7.13 -1.24 -7.82
CA ILE A 20 6.05 -1.79 -6.99
C ILE A 20 6.61 -2.62 -5.83
N GLY A 21 7.69 -3.38 -6.04
CA GLY A 21 8.34 -4.13 -4.96
C GLY A 21 8.94 -3.23 -3.87
N LYS A 22 9.60 -2.13 -4.26
CA LYS A 22 10.15 -1.15 -3.32
C LYS A 22 9.04 -0.43 -2.55
N PHE A 23 7.95 -0.09 -3.23
CA PHE A 23 6.77 0.52 -2.64
C PHE A 23 6.10 -0.39 -1.61
N LEU A 24 5.88 -1.66 -1.94
CA LEU A 24 5.31 -2.62 -0.99
C LEU A 24 6.22 -2.84 0.22
N ASN A 25 7.53 -2.84 0.02
CA ASN A 25 8.49 -2.94 1.13
C ASN A 25 8.47 -1.70 2.03
N SER A 26 8.27 -0.49 1.49
CA SER A 26 8.15 0.71 2.32
C SER A 26 6.88 0.71 3.17
N ILE A 27 5.74 0.26 2.61
CA ILE A 27 4.48 0.10 3.36
C ILE A 27 4.65 -0.94 4.47
N LYS A 28 5.30 -2.07 4.19
CA LYS A 28 5.61 -3.09 5.20
C LYS A 28 6.50 -2.54 6.32
N GLY A 29 7.34 -1.55 6.04
CA GLY A 29 8.21 -0.88 7.02
C GLY A 29 7.52 0.16 7.90
N LEU A 30 6.25 0.53 7.65
CA LEU A 30 5.55 1.55 8.45
C LEU A 30 5.35 1.11 9.91
N ASP A 31 5.62 2.00 10.85
CA ASP A 31 5.29 1.86 12.28
C ASP A 31 3.79 2.18 12.53
N TYR A 32 2.93 1.49 11.79
CA TYR A 32 1.48 1.54 11.94
C TYR A 32 0.97 0.14 12.31
N PRO A 33 -0.05 0.00 13.17
CA PRO A 33 -0.61 -1.30 13.49
C PRO A 33 -1.03 -2.07 12.23
N LYS A 34 -0.40 -3.23 11.97
CA LYS A 34 -0.60 -4.00 10.74
C LYS A 34 -2.04 -4.51 10.57
N ASN A 35 -2.75 -4.74 11.67
CA ASN A 35 -4.16 -5.10 11.68
C ASN A 35 -5.10 -3.92 11.38
N ARG A 36 -4.56 -2.72 11.11
CA ARG A 36 -5.31 -1.50 10.81
C ARG A 36 -4.79 -0.73 9.61
N LEU A 37 -3.94 -1.38 8.84
CA LEU A 37 -3.42 -0.85 7.59
C LEU A 37 -3.78 -1.81 6.49
N GLU A 38 -4.50 -1.33 5.50
CA GLU A 38 -4.76 -2.06 4.26
C GLU A 38 -4.15 -1.31 3.07
N THR A 39 -3.76 -2.06 2.04
CA THR A 39 -3.23 -1.50 0.79
C THR A 39 -3.92 -2.17 -0.38
N ILE A 40 -4.44 -1.35 -1.28
CA ILE A 40 -5.16 -1.75 -2.47
C ILE A 40 -4.39 -1.21 -3.68
N ILE A 41 -3.85 -2.11 -4.49
CA ILE A 41 -3.21 -1.76 -5.75
C ILE A 41 -4.23 -1.94 -6.87
N VAL A 42 -4.43 -0.89 -7.67
CA VAL A 42 -5.30 -0.93 -8.84
C VAL A 42 -4.39 -0.88 -10.07
N ASP A 43 -4.38 -1.96 -10.85
CA ASP A 43 -3.68 -1.98 -12.14
C ASP A 43 -4.54 -1.27 -13.20
N ASP A 44 -3.95 -0.28 -13.86
CA ASP A 44 -4.59 0.52 -14.91
C ASP A 44 -4.26 0.00 -16.32
N GLY A 45 -4.20 -1.33 -16.47
CA GLY A 45 -3.96 -1.99 -17.76
C GLY A 45 -2.48 -2.06 -18.17
N SER A 46 -1.59 -2.42 -17.23
CA SER A 46 -0.17 -2.64 -17.52
C SER A 46 0.05 -3.73 -18.59
N ILE A 47 1.17 -3.65 -19.33
CA ILE A 47 1.55 -4.57 -20.43
C ILE A 47 2.83 -5.36 -20.16
#